data_AF-A0AB39BR66-F1
#
_entry.id   AF-A0AB39BR66-F1
#
_cell.length_a   1.000
_cell.length_b   1.000
_cell.length_c   1.000
_cell.angle_alpha   90.00
_cell.angle_beta   90.00
_cell.angle_gamma   90.00
#
_symmetry.space_group_name_H-M   'P 1'
#
loop_
_entity.id
_entity.type
_entity.pdbx_description
1 polymer ?
#
loop_
_entity_poly.entity_id
_entity_poly.type
_entity_poly.pdbx_seq_one_letter_code
_entity_poly.pdbx_strand_id
1 'polypeptide(L)'
;MKGYLFLFLSVFYLTSCQLTAPDDDQIALSTAHDQNSHIKIELIDIKANDPSDSSGFYVDVLVTSLHPSYDVWDDFSYTMDRFISSSPDLMHEATSIESLSHTKEGTLLEFNQVLIRQFFNETLKQGEYLLNIPFYVKPLYYEQNITFEGLSHDTKQIEKNDFRISSIDVEGHQLLLTASDVHNLKGVNVALLINNERIHPTFTTTTYNEEINQLQGVFEFTQAIEEPFDLTIRRHKIEEQVWTLMLPTTVIVP
;
A
#
# COMPACT_ATOMS: atom_id res chain seq x y z
N MET A 1 -82.17 -1.67 -36.41
CA MET A 1 -81.34 -0.94 -37.41
C MET A 1 -80.30 -0.16 -36.64
N LYS A 2 -79.03 -0.58 -36.69
CA LYS A 2 -77.93 0.10 -37.42
C LYS A 2 -77.72 1.54 -36.90
N GLY A 3 -76.61 1.93 -36.29
CA GLY A 3 -75.31 1.27 -36.18
C GLY A 3 -74.36 2.04 -35.25
N TYR A 4 -73.27 1.36 -34.93
CA TYR A 4 -72.12 1.85 -34.17
C TYR A 4 -71.47 3.08 -34.82
N LEU A 5 -71.06 4.06 -34.01
CA LEU A 5 -69.99 4.97 -34.39
C LEU A 5 -68.98 5.06 -33.25
N PHE A 6 -67.93 4.25 -33.41
CA PHE A 6 -66.63 4.41 -32.78
C PHE A 6 -66.10 5.82 -33.07
N LEU A 7 -65.72 6.58 -32.04
CA LEU A 7 -64.89 7.77 -32.21
C LEU A 7 -63.58 7.57 -31.46
N PHE A 8 -62.68 6.89 -32.16
CA PHE A 8 -61.25 6.91 -31.93
C PHE A 8 -60.75 8.27 -32.46
N LEU A 9 -60.26 9.15 -31.58
CA LEU A 9 -59.34 10.21 -32.00
C LEU A 9 -58.39 10.55 -30.84
N SER A 10 -57.41 9.67 -30.70
CA SER A 10 -55.98 10.01 -30.54
C SER A 10 -55.66 11.49 -30.27
N VAL A 11 -55.64 11.87 -28.99
CA VAL A 11 -54.78 12.96 -28.52
C VAL A 11 -53.44 12.32 -28.21
N PHE A 12 -52.49 12.53 -29.12
CA PHE A 12 -51.08 12.21 -28.96
C PHE A 12 -50.57 12.83 -27.66
N TYR A 13 -50.29 12.00 -26.67
CA TYR A 13 -49.33 12.35 -25.63
C TYR A 13 -47.98 12.52 -26.33
N LEU A 14 -47.61 13.77 -26.63
CA LEU A 14 -46.23 14.16 -26.86
C LEU A 14 -45.50 14.07 -25.51
N THR A 15 -45.27 12.85 -25.03
CA THR A 15 -44.16 12.60 -24.12
C THR A 15 -42.91 12.74 -24.98
N SER A 16 -42.28 13.90 -24.88
CA SER A 16 -40.86 14.05 -25.16
C SER A 16 -40.12 12.95 -24.38
N CYS A 17 -39.89 11.80 -25.00
CA CYS A 17 -38.70 11.03 -24.70
C CYS A 17 -37.55 11.94 -25.11
N GLN A 18 -37.06 12.75 -24.17
CA GLN A 18 -35.64 13.04 -24.18
C GLN A 18 -34.99 11.67 -24.07
N LEU A 19 -34.53 11.14 -25.21
CA LEU A 19 -33.31 10.36 -25.18
C LEU A 19 -32.28 11.29 -24.56
N THR A 20 -32.13 11.21 -23.24
CA THR A 20 -30.81 11.35 -22.66
C THR A 20 -29.98 10.33 -23.41
N ALA A 21 -29.12 10.83 -24.30
CA ALA A 21 -28.00 10.04 -24.76
C ALA A 21 -27.34 9.46 -23.49
N PRO A 22 -27.11 8.15 -23.40
CA PRO A 22 -26.16 7.68 -22.41
C PRO A 22 -24.88 8.47 -22.66
N ASP A 23 -24.27 9.00 -21.58
CA ASP A 23 -22.85 9.35 -21.62
C ASP A 23 -22.11 8.05 -21.94
N ASP A 24 -21.94 7.81 -23.24
CA ASP A 24 -21.31 6.64 -23.83
C ASP A 24 -19.81 6.87 -23.74
N ASP A 25 -19.21 6.33 -22.67
CA ASP A 25 -17.79 5.95 -22.53
C ASP A 25 -17.52 5.43 -21.10
N GLN A 26 -18.50 4.78 -20.46
CA GLN A 26 -18.27 4.17 -19.15
C GLN A 26 -17.64 2.79 -19.34
N ILE A 27 -16.36 2.68 -19.00
CA ILE A 27 -15.67 1.41 -18.87
C ILE A 27 -16.28 0.67 -17.66
N ALA A 28 -16.88 -0.49 -17.90
CA ALA A 28 -17.35 -1.35 -16.81
C ALA A 28 -16.16 -2.05 -16.14
N LEU A 29 -16.05 -1.91 -14.81
CA LEU A 29 -14.94 -2.41 -14.00
C LEU A 29 -15.40 -3.49 -13.01
N SER A 30 -14.66 -4.58 -12.92
CA SER A 30 -14.66 -5.45 -11.74
C SER A 30 -13.80 -4.83 -10.64
N THR A 31 -14.30 -4.72 -9.41
CA THR A 31 -13.54 -4.19 -8.26
C THR A 31 -12.33 -5.08 -7.94
N ALA A 32 -11.14 -4.65 -8.37
CA ALA A 32 -9.88 -5.30 -8.04
C ALA A 32 -9.27 -4.65 -6.79
N HIS A 33 -8.80 -5.47 -5.86
CA HIS A 33 -8.10 -5.01 -4.66
C HIS A 33 -7.10 -6.05 -4.18
N ASP A 34 -6.08 -5.61 -3.46
CA ASP A 34 -5.07 -6.44 -2.82
C ASP A 34 -4.53 -5.72 -1.57
N GLN A 35 -3.93 -6.45 -0.64
CA GLN A 35 -3.44 -5.88 0.61
C GLN A 35 -2.33 -6.69 1.26
N ASN A 36 -1.55 -6.03 2.12
CA ASN A 36 -0.66 -6.65 3.09
C ASN A 36 -0.99 -6.14 4.51
N SER A 37 -0.08 -6.28 5.48
CA SER A 37 -0.28 -5.78 6.85
C SER A 37 -0.26 -4.25 6.99
N HIS A 38 0.27 -3.52 6.01
CA HIS A 38 0.51 -2.08 6.08
C HIS A 38 -0.40 -1.26 5.17
N ILE A 39 -0.77 -1.81 4.01
CA ILE A 39 -1.50 -1.09 2.98
C ILE A 39 -2.57 -1.96 2.33
N LYS A 40 -3.64 -1.32 1.90
CA LYS A 40 -4.66 -1.85 1.00
C LYS A 40 -4.69 -1.00 -0.26
N ILE A 41 -4.80 -1.63 -1.42
CA ILE A 41 -4.98 -0.95 -2.71
C ILE A 41 -6.30 -1.36 -3.35
N GLU A 42 -6.96 -0.42 -4.00
CA GLU A 42 -8.24 -0.62 -4.67
C GLU A 42 -8.23 0.11 -6.02
N LEU A 43 -8.53 -0.63 -7.09
CA LEU A 43 -8.75 -0.02 -8.40
C LEU A 43 -10.10 0.71 -8.37
N ILE A 44 -10.06 2.04 -8.52
CA ILE A 44 -11.25 2.89 -8.46
C ILE A 44 -11.83 3.13 -9.85
N ASP A 45 -10.97 3.46 -10.81
CA ASP A 45 -11.41 3.82 -12.16
C ASP A 45 -10.33 3.51 -13.21
N ILE A 46 -10.80 3.22 -14.42
CA ILE A 46 -10.00 3.22 -15.64
C ILE A 46 -10.80 4.03 -16.64
N LYS A 47 -10.31 5.22 -16.99
CA LYS A 47 -11.10 6.18 -17.76
C LYS A 47 -10.33 6.75 -18.93
N ALA A 48 -10.96 6.77 -20.11
CA ALA A 48 -10.43 7.46 -21.27
C ALA A 48 -10.21 8.94 -20.97
N ASN A 49 -9.08 9.47 -21.42
CA ASN A 49 -8.84 10.91 -21.39
C ASN A 49 -9.66 11.61 -22.47
N ASP A 50 -10.03 12.86 -22.24
CA ASP A 50 -10.78 13.64 -23.21
C ASP A 50 -9.97 13.75 -24.53
N PRO A 51 -10.56 13.35 -25.68
CA PRO A 51 -9.86 13.36 -26.97
C PRO A 51 -9.34 14.75 -27.40
N SER A 52 -9.77 15.85 -26.77
CA SER A 52 -9.23 17.18 -27.07
C SER A 52 -7.82 17.44 -26.54
N ASP A 53 -7.38 16.74 -25.49
CA ASP A 53 -6.11 17.04 -24.78
C ASP A 53 -5.00 16.04 -25.07
N SER A 54 -5.30 14.74 -25.07
CA SER A 54 -4.37 13.68 -25.52
C SER A 54 -5.07 12.32 -25.59
N SER A 55 -4.71 11.47 -26.57
CA SER A 55 -5.25 10.12 -26.66
C SER A 55 -4.61 9.21 -25.61
N GLY A 56 -5.41 8.66 -24.72
CA GLY A 56 -4.95 7.74 -23.68
C GLY A 56 -6.03 7.50 -22.63
N PHE A 57 -5.62 6.94 -21.50
CA PHE A 57 -6.51 6.70 -20.37
C PHE A 57 -5.76 6.79 -19.04
N TYR A 58 -6.50 7.10 -17.99
CA TYR A 58 -6.02 7.09 -16.61
C TYR A 58 -6.38 5.79 -15.93
N VAL A 59 -5.47 5.34 -15.06
CA VAL A 59 -5.71 4.30 -14.07
C VAL A 59 -5.65 4.96 -12.70
N ASP A 60 -6.72 4.83 -11.93
CA ASP A 60 -6.88 5.43 -10.61
C ASP A 60 -6.91 4.33 -9.54
N VAL A 61 -5.93 4.35 -8.64
CA VAL A 61 -5.80 3.38 -7.54
C VAL A 61 -5.84 4.12 -6.20
N LEU A 62 -6.80 3.78 -5.34
CA LEU A 62 -6.85 4.26 -3.97
C LEU A 62 -5.94 3.40 -3.10
N VAL A 63 -5.04 4.03 -2.37
CA VAL A 63 -4.19 3.39 -1.37
C VAL A 63 -4.65 3.83 0.01
N THR A 64 -4.81 2.87 0.92
CA THR A 64 -5.17 3.11 2.33
C THR A 64 -4.10 2.53 3.24
N SER A 65 -3.52 3.33 4.13
CA SER A 65 -2.68 2.83 5.22
C SER A 65 -3.54 2.08 6.24
N LEU A 66 -3.15 0.83 6.50
CA LEU A 66 -3.75 -0.08 7.48
C LEU A 66 -3.01 -0.06 8.82
N HIS A 67 -1.81 0.54 8.86
CA HIS A 67 -0.99 0.58 10.05
C HIS A 67 -1.03 1.99 10.69
N PRO A 68 -1.42 2.12 11.96
CA PRO A 68 -1.71 3.42 12.57
C PRO A 68 -0.48 4.32 12.76
N SER A 69 0.72 3.74 12.69
CA SER A 69 1.98 4.48 12.88
C SER A 69 2.57 5.05 11.59
N TYR A 70 2.01 4.74 10.42
CA TYR A 70 2.59 5.14 9.14
C TYR A 70 1.66 6.06 8.36
N ASP A 71 2.22 7.17 7.91
CA ASP A 71 1.56 8.15 7.07
C ASP A 71 1.59 7.68 5.60
N VAL A 72 0.42 7.60 4.98
CA VAL A 72 0.29 7.06 3.62
C VAL A 72 0.99 7.92 2.56
N TRP A 73 1.26 9.19 2.84
CA TRP A 73 1.92 10.12 1.92
C TRP A 73 3.43 10.11 2.07
N ASP A 74 3.90 10.21 3.31
CA ASP A 74 5.31 10.48 3.59
C ASP A 74 6.13 9.18 3.76
N ASP A 75 5.48 8.10 4.23
CA ASP A 75 6.18 6.87 4.59
C ASP A 75 6.22 5.84 3.45
N PHE A 76 5.66 6.14 2.28
CA PHE A 76 5.58 5.23 1.14
C PHE A 76 5.79 5.93 -0.20
N SER A 77 6.31 5.18 -1.17
CA SER A 77 6.39 5.58 -2.58
C SER A 77 5.65 4.57 -3.46
N TYR A 78 4.97 5.09 -4.48
CA TYR A 78 4.04 4.32 -5.31
C TYR A 78 4.43 4.39 -6.78
N THR A 79 4.26 3.29 -7.49
CA THR A 79 4.32 3.28 -8.96
C THR A 79 3.56 2.08 -9.52
N MET A 80 3.21 2.13 -10.80
CA MET A 80 2.70 0.99 -11.57
C MET A 80 3.69 0.68 -12.69
N ASP A 81 3.48 -0.43 -13.39
CA ASP A 81 4.29 -0.73 -14.55
C ASP A 81 4.30 0.42 -15.57
N ARG A 82 5.48 0.67 -16.16
CA ARG A 82 5.62 1.65 -17.24
C ARG A 82 4.81 1.25 -18.46
N PHE A 83 4.61 -0.05 -18.69
CA PHE A 83 3.88 -0.56 -19.84
C PHE A 83 2.79 -1.53 -19.40
N ILE A 84 1.57 -1.31 -19.89
CA ILE A 84 0.47 -2.28 -19.72
C ILE A 84 0.01 -2.76 -21.09
N SER A 85 -0.21 -4.07 -21.20
CA SER A 85 -0.68 -4.70 -22.44
C SER A 85 -2.18 -4.92 -22.35
N SER A 86 -2.92 -4.38 -23.32
CA SER A 86 -4.34 -4.69 -23.52
C SER A 86 -4.50 -5.90 -24.44
N SER A 87 -3.56 -6.14 -25.34
CA SER A 87 -3.50 -7.34 -26.20
C SER A 87 -2.04 -7.64 -26.60
N PRO A 88 -1.72 -8.83 -27.13
CA PRO A 88 -0.34 -9.19 -27.50
C PRO A 88 0.37 -8.17 -28.41
N ASP A 89 -0.38 -7.42 -29.21
CA ASP A 89 0.14 -6.46 -30.18
C ASP A 89 -0.06 -4.99 -29.77
N LEU A 90 -0.67 -4.72 -28.61
CA LEU A 90 -0.97 -3.36 -28.13
C LEU A 90 -0.45 -3.15 -26.71
N MET A 91 0.49 -2.23 -26.58
CA MET A 91 1.10 -1.81 -25.32
C MET A 91 0.88 -0.32 -25.13
N HIS A 92 0.50 0.05 -23.91
CA HIS A 92 0.28 1.43 -23.51
C HIS A 92 1.42 1.85 -22.58
N GLU A 93 2.06 2.97 -22.88
CA GLU A 93 3.18 3.52 -22.12
C GLU A 93 2.70 4.62 -21.17
N ALA A 94 3.14 4.52 -19.92
CA ALA A 94 2.91 5.51 -18.91
C ALA A 94 3.70 6.79 -19.18
N THR A 95 3.04 7.95 -19.09
CA THR A 95 3.72 9.25 -19.29
C THR A 95 3.70 10.13 -18.06
N SER A 96 2.80 9.90 -17.11
CA SER A 96 2.75 10.63 -15.84
C SER A 96 2.16 9.78 -14.73
N ILE A 97 2.58 10.07 -13.50
CA ILE A 97 2.03 9.54 -12.27
C ILE A 97 1.86 10.69 -11.27
N GLU A 98 0.74 10.71 -10.56
CA GLU A 98 0.38 11.75 -9.62
C GLU A 98 -0.21 11.13 -8.35
N SER A 99 0.09 11.74 -7.20
CA SER A 99 -0.53 11.43 -5.91
C SER A 99 -1.49 12.55 -5.53
N LEU A 100 -2.74 12.20 -5.25
CA LEU A 100 -3.83 13.15 -5.03
C LEU A 100 -4.51 12.90 -3.68
N SER A 101 -4.84 13.98 -2.97
CA SER A 101 -5.55 13.96 -1.69
C SER A 101 -7.07 14.04 -1.83
N HIS A 102 -7.57 13.99 -3.06
CA HIS A 102 -8.99 14.14 -3.37
C HIS A 102 -9.38 13.26 -4.56
N THR A 103 -10.67 12.93 -4.62
CA THR A 103 -11.27 12.28 -5.79
C THR A 103 -11.39 13.26 -6.95
N LYS A 104 -11.73 12.76 -8.14
CA LYS A 104 -11.96 13.59 -9.34
C LYS A 104 -13.02 14.67 -9.11
N GLU A 105 -14.04 14.38 -8.31
CA GLU A 105 -15.14 15.29 -7.96
C GLU A 105 -14.71 16.36 -6.93
N GLY A 106 -13.46 16.34 -6.47
CA GLY A 106 -12.93 17.27 -5.46
C GLY A 106 -13.23 16.87 -4.02
N THR A 107 -13.73 15.66 -3.78
CA THR A 107 -13.96 15.15 -2.41
C THR A 107 -12.63 14.82 -1.76
N LEU A 108 -12.32 15.44 -0.63
CA LEU A 108 -11.10 15.15 0.12
C LEU A 108 -11.12 13.70 0.65
N LEU A 109 -9.99 13.01 0.52
CA LEU A 109 -9.79 11.66 1.04
C LEU A 109 -9.55 11.67 2.55
N GLU A 110 -9.69 10.52 3.20
CA GLU A 110 -9.31 10.36 4.60
C GLU A 110 -7.79 10.56 4.78
N PHE A 111 -7.36 10.91 5.99
CA PHE A 111 -5.95 11.24 6.26
C PHE A 111 -4.99 10.07 6.00
N ASN A 112 -5.48 8.83 6.11
CA ASN A 112 -4.73 7.60 5.84
C ASN A 112 -4.90 7.12 4.39
N GLN A 113 -5.43 7.97 3.49
CA GLN A 113 -5.69 7.63 2.10
C GLN A 113 -4.96 8.55 1.11
N VAL A 114 -4.59 7.98 -0.03
CA VAL A 114 -4.04 8.71 -1.18
C VAL A 114 -4.54 8.06 -2.46
N LEU A 115 -4.89 8.87 -3.45
CA LEU A 115 -5.24 8.40 -4.79
C LEU A 115 -4.00 8.50 -5.68
N ILE A 116 -3.60 7.38 -6.25
CA ILE A 116 -2.52 7.30 -7.23
C ILE A 116 -3.12 7.20 -8.62
N ARG A 117 -2.84 8.22 -9.44
CA ARG A 117 -3.32 8.32 -10.82
C ARG A 117 -2.15 8.20 -11.78
N GLN A 118 -2.24 7.27 -12.72
CA GLN A 118 -1.23 7.09 -13.77
C GLN A 118 -1.86 7.21 -15.16
N PHE A 119 -1.28 8.04 -16.02
CA PHE A 119 -1.74 8.21 -17.40
C PHE A 119 -0.95 7.30 -18.34
N PHE A 120 -1.67 6.60 -19.21
CA PHE A 120 -1.13 5.77 -20.27
C PHE A 120 -1.53 6.32 -21.64
N ASN A 121 -0.58 6.34 -22.57
CA ASN A 121 -0.84 6.75 -23.94
C ASN A 121 -1.66 5.70 -24.72
N GLU A 122 -2.21 6.13 -25.86
CA GLU A 122 -3.05 5.32 -26.74
C GLU A 122 -4.35 4.87 -26.06
N THR A 123 -5.49 5.30 -26.61
CA THR A 123 -6.79 4.91 -26.08
C THR A 123 -7.02 3.41 -26.20
N LEU A 124 -7.72 2.83 -25.22
CA LEU A 124 -8.26 1.49 -25.35
C LEU A 124 -9.27 1.47 -26.50
N LYS A 125 -9.14 0.50 -27.41
CA LYS A 125 -10.10 0.34 -28.52
C LYS A 125 -11.39 -0.28 -28.00
N GLN A 126 -12.46 -0.25 -28.78
CA GLN A 126 -13.69 -0.96 -28.46
C GLN A 126 -13.41 -2.47 -28.28
N GLY A 127 -13.87 -3.05 -27.17
CA GLY A 127 -13.64 -4.45 -26.85
C GLY A 127 -13.54 -4.76 -25.36
N GLU A 128 -13.27 -6.03 -25.06
CA GLU A 128 -13.04 -6.53 -23.71
C GLU A 128 -11.55 -6.86 -23.52
N TYR A 129 -10.97 -6.34 -22.45
CA TYR A 129 -9.55 -6.51 -22.12
C TYR A 129 -9.39 -7.04 -20.71
N LEU A 130 -8.46 -7.99 -20.54
CA LEU A 130 -7.97 -8.36 -19.23
C LEU A 130 -6.70 -7.56 -18.96
N LEU A 131 -6.80 -6.53 -18.12
CA LEU A 131 -5.64 -5.76 -17.68
C LEU A 131 -5.14 -6.35 -16.37
N ASN A 132 -3.87 -6.71 -16.35
CA ASN A 132 -3.16 -7.05 -15.13
C ASN A 132 -2.28 -5.87 -14.78
N ILE A 133 -2.58 -5.19 -13.67
CA ILE A 133 -1.88 -3.97 -13.27
C ILE A 133 -1.07 -4.28 -12.01
N PRO A 134 0.25 -4.52 -12.12
CA PRO A 134 1.12 -4.58 -10.96
C PRO A 134 1.25 -3.20 -10.35
N PHE A 135 0.99 -3.13 -9.04
CA PHE A 135 1.11 -1.93 -8.25
C PHE A 135 2.25 -2.13 -7.24
N TYR A 136 3.26 -1.26 -7.34
CA TYR A 136 4.47 -1.35 -6.55
C TYR A 136 4.43 -0.32 -5.44
N VAL A 137 4.67 -0.78 -4.21
CA VAL A 137 4.82 0.10 -3.05
C VAL A 137 6.17 -0.11 -2.41
N LYS A 138 6.90 0.97 -2.25
CA LYS A 138 8.19 1.01 -1.56
C LYS A 138 8.03 1.73 -0.22
N PRO A 139 8.18 1.05 0.92
CA PRO A 139 8.23 1.70 2.22
C PRO A 139 9.48 2.58 2.36
N LEU A 140 9.31 3.77 2.92
CA LEU A 140 10.36 4.77 3.13
C LEU A 140 10.73 4.95 4.60
N TYR A 141 9.93 4.39 5.52
CA TYR A 141 10.10 4.54 6.97
C TYR A 141 11.25 3.72 7.57
N TYR A 142 11.90 2.82 6.82
CA TYR A 142 12.94 1.96 7.40
C TYR A 142 14.16 2.75 7.89
N GLU A 143 14.41 2.65 9.20
CA GLU A 143 15.58 3.26 9.85
C GLU A 143 16.67 2.23 10.18
N GLN A 144 17.93 2.64 10.12
CA GLN A 144 19.04 1.73 10.48
C GLN A 144 19.17 1.57 12.00
N ASN A 145 18.92 2.64 12.75
CA ASN A 145 19.01 2.65 14.21
C ASN A 145 17.59 2.82 14.75
N ILE A 146 17.15 1.87 15.56
CA ILE A 146 15.81 1.85 16.14
C ILE A 146 15.99 1.90 17.65
N THR A 147 15.30 2.82 18.30
CA THR A 147 15.25 2.90 19.76
C THR A 147 13.87 2.49 20.24
N PHE A 148 13.86 1.55 21.17
CA PHE A 148 12.72 1.16 21.98
C PHE A 148 12.92 1.72 23.38
N GLU A 149 12.01 2.57 23.83
CA GLU A 149 12.13 3.32 25.09
C GLU A 149 11.22 2.72 26.17
N GLY A 150 11.63 2.80 27.42
CA GLY A 150 10.79 2.47 28.57
C GLY A 150 10.46 0.99 28.73
N LEU A 151 11.40 0.10 28.39
CA LEU A 151 11.22 -1.35 28.45
C LEU A 151 11.34 -1.89 29.87
N SER A 152 10.64 -3.00 30.13
CA SER A 152 10.70 -3.81 31.37
C SER A 152 10.88 -5.30 31.07
N HIS A 153 11.23 -6.10 32.09
CA HIS A 153 11.49 -7.55 32.01
C HIS A 153 10.38 -8.39 31.36
N ASP A 154 9.15 -7.89 31.29
CA ASP A 154 8.00 -8.61 30.74
C ASP A 154 7.42 -7.94 29.48
N THR A 155 8.18 -7.04 28.84
CA THR A 155 7.72 -6.38 27.63
C THR A 155 7.55 -7.41 26.52
N LYS A 156 6.32 -7.54 26.02
CA LYS A 156 5.94 -8.50 24.99
C LYS A 156 5.37 -7.79 23.79
N GLN A 157 5.79 -8.23 22.61
CA GLN A 157 5.21 -7.83 21.32
C GLN A 157 5.18 -6.32 21.12
N ILE A 158 6.37 -5.73 20.97
CA ILE A 158 6.52 -4.35 20.53
C ILE A 158 7.15 -4.34 19.15
N GLU A 159 6.75 -3.37 18.33
CA GLU A 159 7.21 -3.25 16.95
C GLU A 159 7.50 -1.79 16.63
N LYS A 160 8.57 -1.57 15.87
CA LYS A 160 8.91 -0.26 15.31
C LYS A 160 9.69 -0.45 14.02
N ASN A 161 9.29 0.23 12.95
CA ASN A 161 9.90 0.09 11.63
C ASN A 161 9.98 -1.38 11.17
N ASP A 162 8.95 -2.17 11.45
CA ASP A 162 8.85 -3.63 11.21
C ASP A 162 9.90 -4.50 11.92
N PHE A 163 10.72 -3.92 12.82
CA PHE A 163 11.49 -4.69 13.79
C PHE A 163 10.59 -5.02 14.96
N ARG A 164 10.31 -6.30 15.16
CA ARG A 164 9.42 -6.80 16.20
C ARG A 164 10.21 -7.51 17.29
N ILE A 165 10.09 -7.02 18.51
CA ILE A 165 10.56 -7.71 19.72
C ILE A 165 9.42 -8.57 20.23
N SER A 166 9.60 -9.89 20.13
CA SER A 166 8.62 -10.88 20.59
C SER A 166 8.70 -11.10 22.10
N SER A 167 9.92 -11.13 22.64
CA SER A 167 10.16 -11.26 24.07
C SER A 167 11.46 -10.59 24.49
N ILE A 168 11.43 -10.03 25.69
CA ILE A 168 12.59 -9.57 26.46
C ILE A 168 12.53 -10.29 27.80
N ASP A 169 13.70 -10.66 28.33
CA ASP A 169 13.87 -11.13 29.71
C ASP A 169 15.21 -10.60 30.22
N VAL A 170 15.24 -10.14 31.47
CA VAL A 170 16.38 -9.46 32.08
C VAL A 170 16.74 -10.11 33.40
N GLU A 171 17.97 -10.64 33.47
CA GLU A 171 18.51 -11.27 34.67
C GLU A 171 19.82 -10.56 35.08
N GLY A 172 19.68 -9.52 35.92
CA GLY A 172 20.81 -8.75 36.43
C GLY A 172 21.56 -8.01 35.32
N HIS A 173 22.62 -8.63 34.77
CA HIS A 173 23.47 -8.05 33.72
C HIS A 173 23.15 -8.60 32.33
N GLN A 174 22.25 -9.59 32.23
CA GLN A 174 21.95 -10.30 31.00
C GLN A 174 20.59 -9.91 30.45
N LEU A 175 20.53 -9.65 29.14
CA LEU A 175 19.32 -9.45 28.36
C LEU A 175 19.15 -10.63 27.40
N LEU A 176 18.04 -11.35 27.54
CA LEU A 176 17.57 -12.33 26.57
C LEU A 176 16.55 -11.66 25.66
N LEU A 177 16.81 -11.68 24.36
CA LEU A 177 15.99 -11.00 23.35
C LEU A 177 15.58 -12.00 22.27
N THR A 178 14.28 -12.07 22.00
CA THR A 178 13.75 -12.73 20.80
C THR A 178 13.12 -11.68 19.90
N ALA A 179 13.62 -11.54 18.67
CA ALA A 179 13.15 -10.53 17.73
C ALA A 179 13.05 -11.08 16.30
N SER A 180 12.20 -10.48 15.48
CA SER A 180 12.07 -10.71 14.05
C SER A 180 12.09 -9.37 13.31
N ASP A 181 12.47 -9.37 12.04
CA ASP A 181 12.49 -8.16 11.22
C ASP A 181 12.15 -8.54 9.78
N VAL A 182 11.76 -7.57 8.95
CA VAL A 182 11.65 -7.75 7.50
C VAL A 182 13.04 -7.78 6.86
N HIS A 183 14.03 -7.12 7.48
CA HIS A 183 15.43 -7.16 7.05
C HIS A 183 16.22 -8.27 7.71
N ASN A 184 17.31 -8.69 7.08
CA ASN A 184 18.22 -9.69 7.63
C ASN A 184 18.78 -9.27 9.01
N LEU A 185 18.58 -10.13 10.00
CA LEU A 185 19.03 -9.90 11.38
C LEU A 185 20.48 -10.29 11.66
N LYS A 186 21.18 -10.95 10.72
CA LYS A 186 22.59 -11.31 10.89
C LYS A 186 23.45 -10.05 11.04
N GLY A 187 24.19 -9.97 12.15
CA GLY A 187 25.05 -8.84 12.44
C GLY A 187 24.34 -7.61 13.00
N VAL A 188 23.08 -7.75 13.45
CA VAL A 188 22.41 -6.71 14.24
C VAL A 188 23.19 -6.44 15.52
N ASN A 189 23.36 -5.16 15.84
CA ASN A 189 24.00 -4.71 17.07
C ASN A 189 22.92 -4.25 18.05
N VAL A 190 23.05 -4.70 19.30
CA VAL A 190 22.15 -4.36 20.39
C VAL A 190 22.96 -3.61 21.44
N ALA A 191 22.41 -2.51 21.95
CA ALA A 191 23.03 -1.69 22.99
C ALA A 191 21.94 -1.11 23.91
N LEU A 192 22.29 -0.88 25.18
CA LEU A 192 21.45 -0.07 26.07
C LEU A 192 21.71 1.41 25.80
N LEU A 193 20.68 2.24 25.95
CA LEU A 193 20.79 3.69 25.92
C LEU A 193 20.59 4.24 27.33
N ILE A 194 21.63 4.83 27.93
CA ILE A 194 21.61 5.35 29.31
C ILE A 194 22.20 6.75 29.30
N ASN A 195 21.45 7.76 29.75
CA ASN A 195 21.89 9.16 29.73
C ASN A 195 22.42 9.62 28.36
N ASN A 196 21.79 9.15 27.27
CA ASN A 196 22.19 9.40 25.88
C ASN A 196 23.54 8.76 25.47
N GLU A 197 24.07 7.84 26.27
CA GLU A 197 25.25 7.02 25.97
C GLU A 197 24.85 5.60 25.57
N ARG A 198 25.50 5.05 24.54
CA ARG A 198 25.27 3.67 24.09
C ARG A 198 26.21 2.72 24.82
N ILE A 199 25.65 1.88 25.66
CA ILE A 199 26.39 0.84 26.38
C ILE A 199 26.28 -0.46 25.58
N HIS A 200 27.40 -0.90 25.02
CA HIS A 200 27.46 -2.15 24.28
C HIS A 200 27.66 -3.35 25.22
N PRO A 201 27.11 -4.52 24.89
CA PRO A 201 27.34 -5.74 25.65
C PRO A 201 28.82 -6.16 25.55
N THR A 202 29.35 -6.70 26.65
CA THR A 202 30.69 -7.30 26.70
C THR A 202 30.72 -8.67 26.04
N PHE A 203 29.61 -9.40 26.10
CA PHE A 203 29.48 -10.71 25.49
C PHE A 203 28.13 -10.86 24.79
N THR A 204 28.14 -11.48 23.61
CA THR A 204 26.94 -11.69 22.80
C THR A 204 26.92 -13.11 22.26
N THR A 205 25.83 -13.84 22.53
CA THR A 205 25.54 -15.13 21.88
C THR A 205 24.25 -14.99 21.10
N THR A 206 24.28 -15.26 19.81
CA THR A 206 23.11 -15.15 18.93
C THR A 206 22.87 -16.44 18.16
N THR A 207 21.60 -16.84 18.09
CA THR A 207 21.10 -17.91 17.22
C THR A 207 20.13 -17.29 16.24
N TYR A 208 20.28 -17.61 14.96
CA TYR A 208 19.45 -17.07 13.89
C TYR A 208 18.70 -18.19 13.19
N ASN A 209 17.37 -18.06 13.10
CA ASN A 209 16.51 -18.93 12.31
C ASN A 209 16.20 -18.24 10.98
N GLU A 210 16.75 -18.78 9.89
CA GLU A 210 16.62 -18.20 8.55
C GLU A 210 15.20 -18.34 7.98
N GLU A 211 14.48 -19.42 8.33
CA GLU A 211 13.17 -19.74 7.74
C GLU A 211 12.10 -18.71 8.12
N ILE A 212 12.22 -18.13 9.32
CA ILE A 212 11.27 -17.16 9.87
C ILE A 212 11.91 -15.80 10.16
N ASN A 213 13.14 -15.58 9.67
CA ASN A 213 13.97 -14.39 9.94
C ASN A 213 13.91 -13.93 11.40
N GLN A 214 14.26 -14.83 12.31
CA GLN A 214 14.18 -14.60 13.77
C GLN A 214 15.56 -14.70 14.42
N LEU A 215 15.85 -13.75 15.31
CA LEU A 215 17.01 -13.71 16.18
C LEU A 215 16.61 -14.09 17.60
N GLN A 216 17.37 -15.00 18.21
CA GLN A 216 17.41 -15.22 19.65
C GLN A 216 18.80 -14.86 20.14
N GLY A 217 18.91 -13.89 21.05
CA GLY A 217 20.18 -13.37 21.53
C GLY A 217 20.26 -13.30 23.04
N VAL A 218 21.44 -13.59 23.59
CA VAL A 218 21.82 -13.32 24.97
C VAL A 218 22.92 -12.26 24.94
N PHE A 219 22.67 -11.13 25.59
CA PHE A 219 23.55 -9.96 25.63
C PHE A 219 23.93 -9.66 27.08
N GLU A 220 25.21 -9.76 27.41
CA GLU A 220 25.72 -9.49 28.77
C GLU A 220 26.39 -8.13 28.83
N PHE A 221 26.05 -7.32 29.83
CA PHE A 221 26.56 -5.97 30.02
C PHE A 221 27.48 -5.87 31.25
N THR A 222 28.36 -4.87 31.28
CA THR A 222 29.24 -4.63 32.45
C THR A 222 28.49 -4.17 33.70
N GLN A 223 27.28 -3.66 33.53
CA GLN A 223 26.45 -3.09 34.58
C GLN A 223 25.09 -3.77 34.60
N ALA A 224 24.46 -3.78 35.77
CA ALA A 224 23.12 -4.31 35.89
C ALA A 224 22.16 -3.47 35.02
N ILE A 225 21.22 -4.16 34.38
CA ILE A 225 20.17 -3.54 33.59
C ILE A 225 19.08 -3.12 34.59
N GLU A 226 18.96 -1.82 34.81
CA GLU A 226 17.95 -1.25 35.68
C GLU A 226 16.67 -0.96 34.89
N GLU A 227 15.51 -1.23 35.48
CA GLU A 227 14.23 -0.92 34.84
C GLU A 227 13.69 0.46 35.25
N PRO A 228 13.01 1.17 34.34
CA PRO A 228 12.89 0.87 32.91
C PRO A 228 14.20 1.14 32.16
N PHE A 229 14.41 0.48 31.02
CA PHE A 229 15.59 0.70 30.18
C PHE A 229 15.22 0.94 28.72
N ASP A 230 16.14 1.58 28.00
CA ASP A 230 16.00 1.85 26.58
C ASP A 230 16.96 0.95 25.79
N LEU A 231 16.45 0.32 24.73
CA LEU A 231 17.21 -0.57 23.86
C LEU A 231 17.39 0.09 22.49
N THR A 232 18.65 0.23 22.07
CA THR A 232 18.99 0.61 20.70
C THR A 232 19.37 -0.63 19.90
N ILE A 233 18.69 -0.81 18.78
CA ILE A 233 18.98 -1.83 17.78
C ILE A 233 19.57 -1.13 16.56
N ARG A 234 20.71 -1.60 16.08
CA ARG A 234 21.29 -1.15 14.81
C ARG A 234 21.32 -2.31 13.82
N ARG A 235 20.57 -2.16 12.75
CA ARG A 235 20.59 -3.05 11.59
C ARG A 235 21.95 -3.00 10.91
N HIS A 236 22.43 -4.17 10.48
CA HIS A 236 23.66 -4.23 9.69
C HIS A 236 23.49 -3.49 8.35
N LYS A 237 22.35 -3.75 7.68
CA LYS A 237 21.98 -3.16 6.40
C LYS A 237 20.46 -2.97 6.34
N ILE A 238 20.02 -1.93 5.64
CA ILE A 238 18.63 -1.80 5.19
C ILE A 238 18.58 -2.32 3.76
N GLU A 239 17.71 -3.29 3.52
CA GLU A 239 17.46 -3.82 2.19
C GLU A 239 16.25 -3.12 1.61
N GLU A 240 16.36 -2.69 0.35
CA GLU A 240 15.23 -2.09 -0.35
C GLU A 240 14.10 -3.12 -0.48
N GLN A 241 12.97 -2.81 0.14
CA GLN A 241 11.75 -3.61 0.03
C GLN A 241 10.82 -2.96 -0.97
N VAL A 242 10.31 -3.75 -1.90
CA VAL A 242 9.26 -3.34 -2.84
C VAL A 242 8.17 -4.39 -2.78
N TRP A 243 7.00 -3.99 -2.31
CA TRP A 243 5.82 -4.84 -2.31
C TRP A 243 5.16 -4.75 -3.68
N THR A 244 4.81 -5.91 -4.24
CA THR A 244 4.04 -6.00 -5.47
C THR A 244 2.64 -6.50 -5.13
N LEU A 245 1.65 -5.68 -5.40
CA LEU A 245 0.24 -5.95 -5.20
C LEU A 245 -0.43 -6.00 -6.57
N MET A 246 -1.34 -6.95 -6.78
CA MET A 246 -1.86 -7.23 -8.12
C MET A 246 -3.31 -6.79 -8.26
N LEU A 247 -3.59 -5.98 -9.30
CA LEU A 247 -4.94 -5.54 -9.64
C LEU A 247 -5.38 -6.15 -10.99
N PRO A 248 -5.79 -7.44 -11.03
CA PRO A 248 -6.36 -8.03 -12.24
C PRO A 248 -7.78 -7.52 -12.44
N THR A 249 -8.07 -6.94 -13.61
CA THR A 249 -9.38 -6.37 -13.91
C THR A 249 -9.79 -6.64 -15.35
N THR A 250 -11.10 -6.85 -15.55
CA THR A 250 -11.69 -6.87 -16.89
C THR A 250 -12.24 -5.48 -17.20
N VAL A 251 -11.81 -4.93 -18.34
CA VAL A 251 -12.22 -3.63 -18.86
C VAL A 251 -13.05 -3.86 -20.12
N ILE A 252 -14.28 -3.34 -20.14
CA ILE A 252 -15.15 -3.35 -21.32
C ILE A 252 -15.26 -1.93 -21.84
N VAL A 253 -14.74 -1.70 -23.05
CA VAL A 253 -14.89 -0.45 -23.80
C VAL A 253 -16.05 -0.62 -24.79
N PRO A 254 -17.16 0.13 -24.64
CA PRO A 254 -18.38 -0.06 -25.39
C PRO A 254 -18.26 0.23 -26.89
#